data_AF-A0A376FAH2-F1
#
_entry.id   AF-A0A376FAH2-F1
#
_cell.length_a   1.000
_cell.length_b   1.000
_cell.length_c   1.000
_cell.angle_alpha   90.00
_cell.angle_beta   90.00
_cell.angle_gamma   90.00
#
_symmetry.space_group_name_H-M   'P 1'
#
loop_
_entity.id
_entity.type
_entity.pdbx_description
1 polymer ?
#
loop_
_entity_poly.entity_id
_entity_poly.type
_entity_poly.pdbx_seq_one_letter_code
_entity_poly.pdbx_strand_id
1 'polypeptide(L)'
;MDATTLSRNIRSLESRGIIDSAGGRGRAGKRLTLTAEGWRLLEELIPVWQSAKEKLSHLMGSEQLGLTTEMMNAWLKSAQLYEYLRITVRFRLNGKA
;
A
#
# COMPACT_ATOMS: atom_id res chain seq x y z
N MET A 1 -5.55 -0.26 3.21
CA MET A 1 -5.15 -1.41 4.05
C MET A 1 -5.40 -1.04 5.50
N ASP A 2 -5.95 -1.97 6.29
CA ASP A 2 -6.08 -1.78 7.73
C ASP A 2 -4.73 -2.01 8.44
N ALA A 3 -4.55 -1.38 9.61
CA ALA A 3 -3.30 -1.43 10.37
C ALA A 3 -2.92 -2.85 10.82
N THR A 4 -3.92 -3.72 11.04
CA THR A 4 -3.71 -5.12 11.47
C THR A 4 -3.15 -5.97 10.33
N THR A 5 -3.63 -5.77 9.10
CA THR A 5 -3.10 -6.43 7.90
C THR A 5 -1.69 -5.95 7.59
N LEU A 6 -1.43 -4.65 7.69
CA LEU A 6 -0.07 -4.13 7.50
C LEU A 6 0.90 -4.69 8.55
N SER A 7 0.51 -4.70 9.82
CA SER A 7 1.35 -5.21 10.92
C SER A 7 1.65 -6.70 10.78
N ARG A 8 0.68 -7.50 10.30
CA ARG A 8 0.89 -8.93 10.02
C ARG A 8 1.87 -9.14 8.85
N ASN A 9 1.74 -8.36 7.78
CA ASN A 9 2.65 -8.44 6.63
C ASN A 9 4.09 -8.08 7.04
N ILE A 10 4.26 -7.01 7.84
CA ILE A 10 5.56 -6.60 8.38
C ILE A 10 6.16 -7.73 9.23
N ARG A 11 5.40 -8.31 10.16
CA ARG A 11 5.89 -9.42 11.00
C ARG A 11 6.33 -10.63 10.16
N SER A 12 5.60 -10.95 9.09
CA SER A 12 5.96 -12.03 8.16
C SER A 12 7.31 -11.74 7.47
N LEU A 13 7.49 -10.53 6.96
CA LEU A 13 8.75 -10.12 6.32
C LEU A 13 9.94 -10.10 7.29
N GLU A 14 9.72 -9.67 8.54
CA GLU A 14 10.73 -9.73 9.62
C GLU A 14 11.13 -11.17 9.93
N SER A 15 10.15 -12.06 10.10
CA SER A 15 10.42 -13.48 10.39
C SER A 15 11.22 -14.20 9.30
N ARG A 16 11.18 -13.67 8.08
CA ARG A 16 11.90 -14.16 6.91
C ARG A 16 13.25 -13.47 6.70
N GLY A 17 13.64 -12.54 7.57
CA GLY A 17 14.90 -11.79 7.45
C GLY A 17 14.95 -10.84 6.25
N ILE A 18 13.80 -10.46 5.68
CA ILE A 18 13.72 -9.55 4.52
C ILE A 18 13.74 -8.08 4.96
N ILE A 19 13.18 -7.80 6.13
CA ILE A 19 13.22 -6.48 6.75
C ILE A 19 13.72 -6.59 8.18
N ASP A 20 14.49 -5.59 8.58
CA ASP A 20 14.82 -5.31 9.96
C ASP A 20 13.95 -4.19 10.50
N SER A 21 13.84 -4.15 11.83
CA SER A 21 13.11 -3.10 12.50
C SER A 21 13.80 -2.57 13.73
N ALA A 22 13.74 -1.25 13.88
CA ALA A 22 14.30 -0.53 15.00
C ALA A 22 13.25 0.34 15.69
N GLY A 23 13.35 0.46 17.02
CA GLY A 23 12.43 1.27 17.82
C GLY A 23 11.10 0.57 18.11
N GLY A 24 10.00 1.31 18.12
CA GLY A 24 8.66 0.80 18.42
C GLY A 24 8.10 1.15 19.81
N ARG A 25 8.85 1.88 20.65
CA ARG A 25 8.33 2.50 21.87
C ARG A 25 8.18 4.01 21.70
N GLY A 26 7.01 4.54 22.06
CA GLY A 26 6.69 5.98 22.01
C GLY A 26 6.09 6.44 20.66
N ARG A 27 5.88 7.77 20.53
CA ARG A 27 5.19 8.38 19.37
C ARG A 27 5.98 8.26 18.05
N ALA A 28 7.26 7.90 18.11
CA ALA A 28 8.14 7.79 16.94
C ALA A 28 7.86 6.53 16.08
N GLY A 29 7.10 5.57 16.59
CA GLY A 29 6.74 4.36 15.84
C GLY A 29 7.91 3.40 15.60
N LYS A 30 7.66 2.42 14.71
CA LYS A 30 8.61 1.39 14.31
C LYS A 30 9.27 1.82 13.00
N ARG A 31 10.61 1.85 12.94
CA ARG A 31 11.36 2.12 11.72
C ARG A 31 11.69 0.80 11.05
N LEU A 32 11.38 0.69 9.76
CA LEU A 32 11.60 -0.52 8.97
C LEU A 32 12.71 -0.25 7.95
N THR A 33 13.63 -1.19 7.80
CA THR A 33 14.72 -1.14 6.82
C THR A 33 14.82 -2.48 6.12
N LEU A 34 15.08 -2.48 4.82
CA LEU A 34 15.40 -3.72 4.11
C LEU A 34 16.75 -4.25 4.59
N THR A 35 16.85 -5.57 4.75
CA THR A 35 18.14 -6.24 4.92
C THR A 35 18.86 -6.33 3.58
N ALA A 36 20.12 -6.76 3.58
CA ALA A 36 20.84 -7.05 2.34
C ALA A 36 20.11 -8.13 1.49
N GLU A 37 19.56 -9.14 2.16
CA GLU A 37 18.75 -10.18 1.49
C GLU A 37 17.43 -9.61 0.96
N GLY A 38 16.81 -8.68 1.67
CA GLY A 38 15.63 -7.98 1.18
C GLY A 38 15.89 -7.13 -0.06
N TRP A 39 17.06 -6.47 -0.12
CA TRP A 39 17.49 -5.76 -1.33
C TRP A 39 17.71 -6.72 -2.50
N ARG A 40 18.46 -7.81 -2.30
CA ARG A 40 18.68 -8.84 -3.33
C ARG A 40 17.37 -9.41 -3.86
N LEU A 41 16.43 -9.72 -2.96
CA LEU A 41 15.11 -10.20 -3.35
C LEU A 41 14.33 -9.19 -4.18
N LEU A 42 14.41 -7.89 -3.86
CA LEU A 42 13.78 -6.85 -4.67
C LEU A 42 14.42 -6.73 -6.06
N GLU A 43 15.74 -6.78 -6.14
CA GLU A 43 16.47 -6.74 -7.42
C GLU A 43 16.06 -7.91 -8.33
N GLU A 44 15.81 -9.09 -7.77
CA GLU A 44 15.32 -10.26 -8.51
C GLU A 44 13.85 -10.15 -8.92
N LEU A 45 12.99 -9.61 -8.04
CA LEU A 45 11.54 -9.60 -8.27
C LEU A 45 11.05 -8.43 -9.10
N ILE A 46 11.73 -7.27 -9.07
CA ILE A 46 11.33 -6.08 -9.83
C ILE A 46 11.23 -6.39 -11.34
N PRO A 47 12.23 -7.02 -11.99
CA PRO A 47 12.15 -7.37 -13.41
C PRO A 47 11.01 -8.34 -13.72
N VAL A 48 10.78 -9.34 -12.87
CA VAL A 48 9.69 -10.32 -13.03
C VAL A 48 8.33 -9.62 -13.00
N TRP A 49 8.14 -8.71 -12.05
CA TRP A 49 6.92 -7.92 -11.95
C TRP A 49 6.74 -6.98 -13.14
N GLN A 50 7.80 -6.32 -13.59
CA GLN A 50 7.76 -5.48 -14.78
C GLN A 50 7.34 -6.27 -16.02
N SER A 51 7.93 -7.44 -16.24
CA SER A 51 7.55 -8.33 -17.35
C SER A 51 6.09 -8.79 -17.25
N ALA A 52 5.60 -9.10 -16.05
CA ALA A 52 4.20 -9.46 -15.85
C ALA A 52 3.26 -8.30 -16.21
N LYS A 53 3.59 -7.07 -15.79
CA LYS A 53 2.83 -5.87 -16.17
C LYS A 53 2.88 -5.59 -17.67
N GLU A 54 4.03 -5.77 -18.31
CA GLU A 54 4.17 -5.59 -19.75
C GLU A 54 3.31 -6.60 -20.51
N LYS A 55 3.31 -7.88 -20.11
CA LYS A 55 2.42 -8.90 -20.69
C LYS A 55 0.96 -8.53 -20.53
N LEU A 56 0.56 -8.05 -19.35
CA LEU A 56 -0.80 -7.57 -19.13
C LEU A 56 -1.14 -6.38 -20.05
N SER A 57 -0.18 -5.46 -20.25
CA SER A 57 -0.30 -4.31 -21.14
C SER A 57 -0.48 -4.70 -22.59
N HIS A 58 0.27 -5.70 -23.06
CA HIS A 58 0.11 -6.25 -24.40
C HIS A 58 -1.24 -6.93 -24.59
N LEU A 59 -1.73 -7.68 -23.61
CA LEU A 59 -3.00 -8.40 -23.70
C LEU A 59 -4.22 -7.46 -23.66
N MET A 60 -4.15 -6.38 -22.89
CA MET A 60 -5.27 -5.44 -22.72
C MET A 60 -5.21 -4.24 -23.66
N GLY A 61 -4.07 -4.00 -24.34
CA GLY A 61 -3.79 -2.73 -25.01
C GLY A 61 -3.26 -1.70 -24.01
N SER A 62 -2.09 -1.13 -24.31
CA SER A 62 -1.36 -0.24 -23.39
C SER A 62 -2.16 1.03 -23.04
N GLU A 63 -2.89 1.57 -24.01
CA GLU A 63 -3.77 2.73 -23.82
C GLU A 63 -4.93 2.39 -22.86
N GLN A 64 -5.57 1.23 -23.04
CA GLN A 64 -6.70 0.80 -22.22
C GLN A 64 -6.27 0.49 -20.77
N LEU A 65 -5.07 -0.05 -20.56
CA LEU A 65 -4.51 -0.20 -19.22
C LEU A 65 -4.27 1.14 -18.52
N GLY A 66 -3.76 2.12 -19.25
CA GLY A 66 -3.54 3.47 -18.73
C GLY A 66 -4.85 4.08 -18.24
N LEU A 67 -5.87 4.10 -19.11
CA LEU A 67 -7.20 4.61 -18.78
C LEU A 67 -7.83 3.87 -17.59
N THR A 68 -7.73 2.54 -17.55
CA THR A 68 -8.27 1.74 -16.44
C THR A 68 -7.57 2.09 -15.13
N THR A 69 -6.25 2.27 -15.15
CA THR A 69 -5.46 2.66 -13.95
C THR A 69 -5.82 4.06 -13.47
N GLU A 70 -5.97 5.02 -14.38
CA GLU A 70 -6.39 6.38 -14.06
C GLU A 70 -7.80 6.42 -13.46
N MET A 71 -8.73 5.69 -14.07
CA MET A 71 -10.08 5.54 -13.53
C MET A 71 -10.01 4.93 -12.13
N MET A 72 -9.38 3.76 -11.93
CA MET A 72 -9.25 3.13 -10.61
C MET A 72 -8.68 4.08 -9.55
N ASN A 73 -7.69 4.90 -9.91
CA ASN A 73 -7.13 5.90 -9.02
C ASN A 73 -8.12 7.04 -8.70
N ALA A 74 -8.89 7.51 -9.68
CA ALA A 74 -9.94 8.50 -9.47
C ALA A 74 -11.07 7.96 -8.57
N TRP A 75 -11.47 6.70 -8.78
CA TRP A 75 -12.43 5.98 -7.94
C TRP A 75 -11.94 5.81 -6.50
N LEU A 76 -10.67 5.48 -6.31
CA LEU A 76 -10.09 5.38 -4.97
C LEU A 76 -10.09 6.74 -4.25
N LYS A 77 -9.69 7.81 -4.95
CA LYS A 77 -9.69 9.17 -4.40
C LYS A 77 -11.09 9.63 -4.02
N SER A 78 -12.08 9.37 -4.87
CA SER A 78 -13.47 9.73 -4.56
C SER A 78 -14.01 8.94 -3.38
N ALA A 79 -13.78 7.62 -3.32
CA ALA A 79 -14.18 6.78 -2.19
C ALA A 79 -13.55 7.24 -0.86
N GLN A 80 -12.27 7.64 -0.88
CA GLN A 80 -11.58 8.17 0.30
C GLN A 80 -12.14 9.52 0.76
N LEU A 81 -12.50 10.41 -0.18
CA LEU A 81 -13.17 11.69 0.11
C LEU A 81 -14.57 11.47 0.71
N TYR A 82 -15.33 10.49 0.20
CA TYR A 82 -16.63 10.12 0.77
C TYR A 82 -16.51 9.63 2.21
N GLU A 83 -15.52 8.79 2.52
CA GLU A 83 -15.31 8.31 3.89
C GLU A 83 -14.91 9.45 4.85
N TYR A 84 -14.07 10.37 4.39
CA TYR A 84 -13.66 11.54 5.17
C TYR A 84 -14.84 12.49 5.48
N LEU A 85 -15.68 12.76 4.47
CA LEU A 85 -16.88 13.57 4.65
C LEU A 85 -17.90 12.88 5.57
N ARG A 86 -18.08 11.56 5.43
CA ARG A 86 -18.97 10.74 6.27
C ARG A 86 -18.59 10.79 7.75
N ILE A 87 -17.29 10.69 8.07
CA ILE A 87 -16.78 10.78 9.45
C ILE A 87 -16.96 12.20 10.00
N THR A 88 -16.62 13.23 9.22
CA THR A 88 -16.66 14.63 9.65
C THR A 88 -18.09 15.13 9.90
N VAL A 89 -19.04 14.79 9.02
CA VAL A 89 -20.45 15.17 9.18
C VAL A 89 -21.08 14.44 10.38
N ARG A 90 -20.78 13.15 10.57
CA ARG A 90 -21.26 12.38 11.73
C ARG A 90 -20.71 12.93 13.06
N PHE A 91 -19.45 13.36 13.10
CA PHE A 91 -18.86 14.00 14.28
C PHE A 91 -19.51 15.36 14.58
N ARG A 92 -19.80 16.17 13.55
CA ARG A 92 -20.46 17.47 13.70
C ARG A 92 -21.92 17.36 14.17
N LEU A 93 -22.63 16.31 13.78
CA LEU A 93 -24.02 16.07 14.19
C LEU A 93 -24.13 15.52 15.63
N ASN A 94 -23.15 14.73 16.09
CA ASN A 94 -23.14 14.17 17.45
C ASN A 94 -22.45 15.06 18.50
N GLY A 95 -21.74 16.11 18.08
CA GLY A 95 -21.09 17.09 18.97
C GLY A 95 -21.91 18.36 19.25
N LYS A 96 -23.19 18.39 18.84
CA LYS A 96 -24.16 19.43 19.23
C LYS A 96 -25.25 18.80 20.11
N ALA A 97 -24.90 18.53 21.36
CA ALA A 97 -25.83 18.26 22.45
C ALA A 97 -25.26 18.91 23.72
#